data_AF-A0A1M3KLL3-F1
#
_entry.id   AF-A0A1M3KLL3-F1
#
_cell.length_a   1.000
_cell.length_b   1.000
_cell.length_c   1.000
_cell.angle_alpha   90.00
_cell.angle_beta   90.00
_cell.angle_gamma   90.00
#
_symmetry.space_group_name_H-M   'P 1'
#
loop_
_entity.id
_entity.type
_entity.pdbx_description
1 polymer ?
#
loop_
_entity_poly.entity_id
_entity_poly.type
_entity_poly.pdbx_seq_one_letter_code
_entity_poly.pdbx_strand_id
1 'polypeptide(L)'
;MDSRTDRLSQLAAGISVDEADVTKDPVLRFRRDVMSIHHLRFSFARSLLEGKIAKRIAEGWEQAWASQRFLLKAPLRHETEFAKLIAAARSGGLAEAAALVVAASDLVNHGLADGWLDIPRQLSRSLAAQGA
;
A
#
# COMPACT_ATOMS: atom_id res chain seq x y z
N MET A 1 -7.99 24.39 -11.71
CA MET A 1 -7.08 23.98 -10.63
C MET A 1 -5.88 23.34 -11.28
N ASP A 2 -4.65 23.75 -10.97
CA ASP A 2 -3.46 23.14 -11.57
C ASP A 2 -3.33 21.67 -11.10
N SER A 3 -2.92 20.80 -12.03
CA SER A 3 -2.72 19.35 -11.84
C SER A 3 -1.87 19.01 -10.63
N ARG A 4 -0.90 19.87 -10.27
CA ARG A 4 -0.06 19.70 -9.09
C ARG A 4 -0.83 19.90 -7.79
N THR A 5 -1.69 20.92 -7.73
CA THR A 5 -2.53 21.21 -6.55
C THR A 5 -3.53 20.08 -6.31
N ASP A 6 -4.14 19.56 -7.38
CA ASP A 6 -5.06 18.42 -7.31
C ASP A 6 -4.37 17.16 -6.76
N ARG A 7 -3.17 16.84 -7.25
CA ARG A 7 -2.38 15.71 -6.76
C ARG A 7 -1.98 15.84 -5.30
N LEU A 8 -1.63 17.04 -4.83
CA LEU A 8 -1.29 17.29 -3.42
C LEU A 8 -2.51 17.18 -2.52
N SER A 9 -3.68 17.67 -2.94
CA SER A 9 -4.93 17.52 -2.21
C SER A 9 -5.35 16.05 -2.08
N GLN A 10 -5.20 15.25 -3.15
CA GLN A 10 -5.48 13.81 -3.12
C GLN A 10 -4.51 13.05 -2.21
N LEU A 11 -3.22 13.40 -2.21
CA LEU A 11 -2.23 12.84 -1.28
C LEU A 11 -2.57 13.17 0.17
N ALA A 12 -2.88 14.43 0.46
CA ALA A 12 -3.24 14.87 1.81
C ALA A 12 -4.51 14.14 2.29
N ALA A 13 -5.56 14.12 1.47
CA ALA A 13 -6.83 13.45 1.78
C ALA A 13 -6.66 11.94 1.97
N GLY A 14 -5.82 11.29 1.16
CA GLY A 14 -5.56 9.86 1.26
C GLY A 14 -4.73 9.48 2.48
N ILE A 15 -3.75 10.31 2.88
CA ILE A 15 -2.92 10.05 4.07
C ILE A 15 -3.70 10.34 5.36
N SER A 16 -4.62 11.30 5.33
CA SER A 16 -5.44 11.69 6.49
C SER A 16 -6.62 10.76 6.77
N VAL A 17 -6.80 9.67 6.00
CA VAL A 17 -7.88 8.70 6.24
C VAL A 17 -7.69 8.07 7.61
N ASP A 18 -8.74 8.10 8.43
CA ASP A 18 -8.76 7.56 9.79
C ASP A 18 -8.57 6.03 9.78
N GLU A 19 -7.88 5.50 10.80
CA GLU A 19 -7.73 4.06 10.98
C GLU A 19 -9.09 3.37 11.19
N ALA A 20 -10.05 4.04 11.81
CA ALA A 20 -11.41 3.54 12.02
C ALA A 20 -12.19 3.34 10.70
N ASP A 21 -11.82 4.04 9.63
CA ASP A 21 -12.47 3.93 8.32
C ASP A 21 -11.83 2.83 7.47
N VAL A 22 -10.50 2.75 7.45
CA VAL A 22 -9.78 1.68 6.73
C VAL A 22 -10.00 0.29 7.36
N THR A 23 -10.37 0.22 8.63
CA THR A 23 -10.79 -1.02 9.31
C THR A 23 -12.20 -1.46 8.96
N LYS A 24 -12.93 -0.69 8.13
CA LYS A 24 -14.22 -1.08 7.55
C LYS A 24 -14.17 -1.28 6.04
N ASP A 25 -13.23 -0.63 5.36
CA ASP A 25 -13.14 -0.63 3.90
C ASP A 25 -11.69 -0.88 3.38
N PRO A 26 -11.42 -2.04 2.75
CA PRO A 26 -10.11 -2.33 2.16
C PRO A 26 -9.77 -1.42 0.97
N VAL A 27 -10.75 -0.79 0.30
CA VAL A 27 -10.51 0.21 -0.75
C VAL A 27 -9.88 1.46 -0.15
N LEU A 28 -10.39 1.95 0.98
CA LEU A 28 -9.81 3.09 1.68
C LEU A 28 -8.41 2.78 2.19
N ARG A 29 -8.20 1.57 2.74
CA ARG A 29 -6.87 1.09 3.14
C ARG A 29 -5.88 1.17 1.98
N PHE A 30 -6.25 0.55 0.86
CA PHE A 30 -5.42 0.52 -0.34
C PHE A 30 -5.06 1.92 -0.82
N ARG A 31 -6.03 2.83 -0.92
CA ARG A 31 -5.79 4.23 -1.33
C ARG A 31 -4.82 4.92 -0.39
N ARG A 32 -5.04 4.82 0.93
CA ARG A 32 -4.16 5.42 1.94
C ARG A 32 -2.73 4.90 1.81
N ASP A 33 -2.56 3.59 1.64
CA ASP A 33 -1.25 2.96 1.57
C ASP A 33 -0.49 3.38 0.30
N VAL A 34 -1.17 3.43 -0.86
CA VAL A 34 -0.60 3.99 -2.11
C VAL A 34 -0.15 5.45 -1.90
N MET A 35 -1.01 6.29 -1.34
CA MET A 35 -0.69 7.71 -1.11
C MET A 35 0.47 7.88 -0.10
N SER A 36 0.54 7.03 0.91
CA SER A 36 1.64 7.02 1.89
C SER A 36 2.98 6.68 1.26
N ILE A 37 3.01 5.69 0.35
CA ILE A 37 4.21 5.31 -0.41
C ILE A 37 4.65 6.48 -1.33
N HIS A 38 3.71 7.11 -2.04
CA HIS A 38 4.01 8.27 -2.88
C HIS A 38 4.60 9.42 -2.08
N HIS A 39 4.01 9.75 -0.92
CA HIS A 39 4.49 10.82 -0.07
C HIS A 39 5.91 10.54 0.46
N LEU A 40 6.18 9.32 0.92
CA LEU A 40 7.50 8.91 1.39
C LEU A 40 8.60 9.08 0.34
N ARG A 41 8.30 8.80 -0.93
CA ARG A 41 9.29 8.85 -2.02
C ARG A 41 9.98 10.21 -2.14
N PHE A 42 9.26 11.28 -1.80
CA PHE A 42 9.70 12.67 -1.92
C PHE A 42 9.85 13.39 -0.57
N SER A 43 9.63 12.69 0.55
CA SER A 43 9.70 13.29 1.88
C SER A 43 11.16 13.44 2.34
N PHE A 44 11.50 14.62 2.88
CA PHE A 44 12.80 14.85 3.55
C PHE A 44 12.95 14.00 4.82
N ALA A 45 11.83 13.60 5.44
CA ALA A 45 11.79 12.78 6.64
C ALA A 45 11.70 11.26 6.34
N ARG A 46 12.01 10.85 5.10
CA ARG A 46 11.88 9.46 4.66
C ARG A 46 12.56 8.47 5.61
N SER A 47 13.81 8.71 6.00
CA SER A 47 14.55 7.82 6.90
C SER A 47 13.88 7.60 8.26
N LEU A 48 13.11 8.58 8.74
CA LEU A 48 12.37 8.51 10.01
C LEU A 48 11.01 7.81 9.88
N LEU A 49 10.39 7.88 8.70
CA LEU A 49 9.02 7.46 8.45
C LEU A 49 8.92 6.10 7.75
N GLU A 50 9.97 5.69 7.04
CA GLU A 50 9.95 4.51 6.17
C GLU A 50 9.52 3.24 6.91
N GLY A 51 10.22 2.90 8.00
CA GLY A 51 9.90 1.71 8.79
C GLY A 51 8.52 1.78 9.46
N LYS A 52 8.08 2.98 9.89
CA LYS A 52 6.76 3.17 10.51
C LYS A 52 5.63 2.92 9.50
N ILE A 53 5.78 3.43 8.28
CA ILE A 53 4.76 3.25 7.23
C ILE A 53 4.78 1.81 6.71
N ALA A 54 5.96 1.22 6.47
CA ALA A 54 6.06 -0.19 6.06
C ALA A 54 5.35 -1.10 7.07
N LYS A 55 5.63 -0.91 8.36
CA LYS A 55 4.97 -1.63 9.45
C LYS A 55 3.46 -1.42 9.45
N ARG A 56 2.98 -0.16 9.36
CA ARG A 56 1.54 0.16 9.34
C ARG A 56 0.82 -0.50 8.15
N ILE A 57 1.45 -0.53 6.98
CA ILE A 57 0.91 -1.21 5.78
C ILE A 57 0.79 -2.71 6.06
N ALA A 58 1.86 -3.34 6.53
CA ALA A 58 1.89 -4.78 6.77
C ALA A 58 0.84 -5.22 7.82
N GLU A 59 0.81 -4.55 8.98
CA GLU A 59 -0.17 -4.83 10.05
C GLU A 59 -1.60 -4.58 9.58
N GLY A 60 -1.82 -3.51 8.80
CA GLY A 60 -3.12 -3.17 8.25
C GLY A 60 -3.67 -4.24 7.30
N TRP A 61 -2.82 -4.77 6.42
CA TRP A 61 -3.21 -5.85 5.49
C TRP A 61 -3.34 -7.20 6.17
N GLU A 62 -2.54 -7.49 7.21
CA GLU A 62 -2.74 -8.65 8.08
C GLU A 62 -4.13 -8.61 8.73
N GLN A 63 -4.50 -7.46 9.30
CA GLN A 63 -5.83 -7.28 9.90
C GLN A 63 -6.93 -7.38 8.85
N ALA A 64 -6.79 -6.72 7.69
CA ALA A 64 -7.76 -6.80 6.60
C ALA A 64 -7.92 -8.23 6.09
N TRP A 65 -6.84 -9.00 6.01
CA TRP A 65 -6.92 -10.42 5.64
C TRP A 65 -7.66 -11.25 6.69
N ALA A 66 -7.46 -10.97 7.98
CA ALA A 66 -8.14 -11.68 9.05
C ALA A 66 -9.64 -11.36 9.14
N SER A 67 -10.02 -10.09 9.02
CA SER A 67 -11.40 -9.64 9.32
C SER A 67 -12.22 -9.21 8.10
N GLN A 68 -11.58 -8.93 6.97
CA GLN A 68 -12.23 -8.36 5.77
C GLN A 68 -11.96 -9.16 4.49
N ARG A 69 -11.30 -10.31 4.53
CA ARG A 69 -10.90 -11.05 3.31
C ARG A 69 -12.02 -11.26 2.29
N PHE A 70 -13.25 -11.44 2.75
CA PHE A 70 -14.40 -11.68 1.87
C PHE A 70 -14.93 -10.42 1.16
N LEU A 71 -14.45 -9.23 1.53
CA LEU A 71 -14.66 -7.99 0.77
C LEU A 71 -13.68 -7.84 -0.40
N LEU A 72 -12.65 -8.68 -0.47
CA LEU A 72 -11.66 -8.69 -1.54
C LEU A 72 -12.12 -9.56 -2.72
N LYS A 73 -11.52 -9.32 -3.89
CA LYS A 73 -11.73 -10.12 -5.10
C LYS A 73 -11.01 -11.47 -4.97
N ALA A 74 -11.74 -12.55 -5.20
CA ALA A 74 -11.22 -13.92 -5.30
C ALA A 74 -10.16 -14.29 -4.22
N PRO A 75 -10.36 -13.96 -2.93
CA PRO A 75 -9.32 -14.01 -1.90
C PRO A 75 -8.68 -15.39 -1.74
N LEU A 76 -9.47 -16.45 -1.86
CA LEU A 76 -9.01 -17.84 -1.74
C LEU A 76 -8.01 -18.24 -2.83
N ARG A 77 -8.06 -17.62 -4.02
CA ARG A 77 -7.10 -17.89 -5.10
C ARG A 77 -5.72 -17.29 -4.81
N HIS A 78 -5.67 -16.28 -3.95
CA HIS A 78 -4.47 -15.48 -3.68
C HIS A 78 -3.91 -15.71 -2.27
N GLU A 79 -4.53 -16.58 -1.46
CA GLU A 79 -4.25 -16.72 -0.03
C GLU A 79 -2.79 -17.00 0.29
N THR A 80 -2.19 -18.00 -0.36
CA THR A 80 -0.81 -18.38 -0.08
C THR A 80 0.17 -17.26 -0.46
N GLU A 81 -0.03 -16.62 -1.61
CA GLU A 81 0.87 -15.57 -2.09
C GLU A 81 0.73 -14.30 -1.24
N PHE A 82 -0.50 -13.91 -0.93
CA PHE A 82 -0.76 -12.71 -0.15
C PHE A 82 -0.24 -12.85 1.30
N ALA A 83 -0.36 -14.03 1.91
CA ALA A 83 0.20 -14.31 3.22
C ALA A 83 1.75 -14.19 3.24
N LYS A 84 2.44 -14.66 2.19
CA LYS A 84 3.89 -14.49 2.05
C LYS A 84 4.27 -13.02 1.96
N LEU A 85 3.53 -12.24 1.19
CA LEU A 85 3.78 -10.80 1.03
C LEU A 85 3.56 -10.03 2.34
N ILE A 86 2.53 -10.39 3.12
CA ILE A 86 2.33 -9.83 4.47
C ILE A 86 3.53 -10.14 5.36
N ALA A 87 3.99 -11.40 5.39
CA ALA A 87 5.14 -11.80 6.20
C ALA A 87 6.43 -11.06 5.78
N ALA A 88 6.68 -10.94 4.47
CA ALA A 88 7.82 -10.20 3.94
C ALA A 88 7.75 -8.71 4.29
N ALA A 89 6.58 -8.08 4.17
CA ALA A 89 6.41 -6.67 4.53
C ALA A 89 6.58 -6.40 6.03
N ARG A 90 6.31 -7.39 6.91
CA ARG A 90 6.53 -7.26 8.36
C ARG A 90 8.00 -7.27 8.77
N SER A 91 8.82 -8.06 8.09
CA SER A 91 10.26 -8.18 8.38
C SER A 91 11.15 -7.31 7.49
N GLY A 92 10.60 -6.80 6.39
CA GLY A 92 11.28 -5.96 5.41
C GLY A 92 11.08 -4.46 5.60
N GLY A 93 11.33 -3.72 4.52
CA GLY A 93 11.19 -2.28 4.45
C GLY A 93 10.09 -1.83 3.48
N LEU A 94 10.25 -0.62 2.95
CA LEU A 94 9.24 -0.02 2.06
C LEU A 94 9.09 -0.78 0.74
N ALA A 95 10.13 -1.47 0.28
CA ALA A 95 10.07 -2.22 -0.98
C ALA A 95 9.13 -3.43 -0.87
N GLU A 96 9.21 -4.17 0.24
CA GLU A 96 8.33 -5.30 0.54
C GLU A 96 6.90 -4.83 0.81
N ALA A 97 6.72 -3.73 1.55
CA ALA A 97 5.41 -3.11 1.73
C ALA A 97 4.80 -2.64 0.40
N ALA A 98 5.63 -2.11 -0.52
CA ALA A 98 5.18 -1.73 -1.85
C ALA A 98 4.78 -2.95 -2.70
N ALA A 99 5.50 -4.08 -2.59
CA ALA A 99 5.12 -5.33 -3.26
C ALA A 99 3.76 -5.84 -2.77
N LEU A 100 3.51 -5.78 -1.46
CA LEU A 100 2.22 -6.11 -0.86
C LEU A 100 1.10 -5.20 -1.39
N VAL A 101 1.33 -3.88 -1.46
CA VAL A 101 0.35 -2.93 -2.00
C VAL A 101 0.09 -3.20 -3.49
N VAL A 102 1.12 -3.52 -4.28
CA VAL A 102 0.92 -3.89 -5.69
C VAL A 102 0.06 -5.13 -5.82
N ALA A 103 0.31 -6.18 -5.05
CA ALA A 103 -0.55 -7.38 -5.06
C ALA A 103 -1.98 -7.08 -4.59
N ALA A 104 -2.14 -6.19 -3.61
CA ALA A 104 -3.46 -5.77 -3.14
C ALA A 104 -4.27 -5.03 -4.21
N SER A 105 -3.62 -4.41 -5.20
CA SER A 105 -4.32 -3.72 -6.30
C SER A 105 -5.20 -4.68 -7.10
N ASP A 106 -4.77 -5.92 -7.29
CA ASP A 106 -5.53 -6.95 -7.99
C ASP A 106 -6.73 -7.45 -7.17
N LEU A 107 -6.68 -7.28 -5.86
CA LEU A 107 -7.70 -7.76 -4.91
C LEU A 107 -8.79 -6.73 -4.62
N VAL A 108 -8.59 -5.47 -5.00
CA VAL A 108 -9.45 -4.36 -4.59
C VAL A 108 -10.07 -3.66 -5.81
N ASN A 109 -11.32 -3.20 -5.69
CA ASN A 109 -11.95 -2.31 -6.69
C ASN A 109 -11.60 -0.84 -6.40
N HIS A 110 -10.35 -0.44 -6.67
CA HIS A 110 -9.83 0.84 -6.16
C HIS A 110 -10.15 2.08 -6.99
N GLY A 111 -10.36 1.96 -8.31
CA GLY A 111 -10.67 3.07 -9.21
C GLY A 111 -9.53 4.08 -9.43
N LEU A 112 -8.37 3.94 -8.76
CA LEU A 112 -7.17 4.71 -9.08
C LEU A 112 -6.69 4.43 -10.52
N ALA A 113 -6.27 5.48 -11.22
CA ALA A 113 -5.59 5.37 -12.52
C ALA A 113 -4.23 4.67 -12.37
N ASP A 114 -3.79 3.97 -13.41
CA ASP A 114 -2.57 3.13 -13.39
C ASP A 114 -1.31 3.86 -12.93
N GLY A 115 -1.16 5.14 -13.27
CA GLY A 115 0.01 5.96 -12.89
C GLY A 115 0.19 6.11 -11.37
N TRP A 116 -0.84 5.86 -10.57
CA TRP A 116 -0.72 5.81 -9.11
C TRP A 116 0.03 4.57 -8.62
N LEU A 117 0.17 3.52 -9.45
CA LEU A 117 0.91 2.31 -9.08
C LEU A 117 2.36 2.32 -9.57
N ASP A 118 2.78 3.33 -10.33
CA ASP A 118 4.13 3.40 -10.88
C ASP A 118 5.20 3.43 -9.78
N ILE A 119 5.02 4.27 -8.75
CA ILE A 119 5.98 4.36 -7.64
C ILE A 119 6.01 3.06 -6.82
N PRO A 120 4.87 2.50 -6.36
CA PRO A 120 4.87 1.17 -5.74
C PRO A 120 5.55 0.08 -6.58
N ARG A 121 5.28 0.03 -7.89
CA ARG A 121 5.91 -0.94 -8.82
C ARG A 121 7.40 -0.72 -8.99
N GLN A 122 7.88 0.52 -9.03
CA GLN A 122 9.31 0.83 -9.10
C GLN A 122 10.04 0.39 -7.83
N LEU A 123 9.46 0.68 -6.66
CA LEU A 123 10.03 0.29 -5.36
C LEU A 123 10.05 -1.24 -5.22
N SER A 124 8.98 -1.95 -5.59
CA SER A 124 8.95 -3.41 -5.50
C SER A 124 9.92 -4.10 -6.47
N ARG A 125 10.14 -3.56 -7.67
CA ARG A 125 11.12 -4.09 -8.63
C ARG A 125 12.57 -3.86 -8.20
N SER A 126 12.85 -2.77 -7.48
CA SER A 126 14.19 -2.53 -6.94
C SER A 126 14.64 -3.64 -5.98
N LEU A 127 13.71 -4.32 -5.31
CA LEU A 127 14.00 -5.50 -4.49
C LEU A 127 14.43 -6.69 -5.36
N ALA A 128 13.68 -6.97 -6.43
CA ALA A 128 13.98 -8.08 -7.33
C ALA A 128 15.35 -7.94 -8.02
N ALA A 129 15.80 -6.70 -8.26
CA ALA A 129 17.11 -6.41 -8.84
C ALA A 129 18.28 -6.51 -7.84
N GLN A 130 18.02 -6.48 -6.52
CA GLN A 130 19.06 -6.60 -5.48
C GLN A 130 19.28 -8.06 -5.04
N GLY A 131 18.38 -8.98 -5.40
CA GLY A 131 18.46 -10.40 -5.10
C GLY A 131 18.82 -11.30 -6.29
N ALA A 132 19.16 -10.72 -7.45
CA ALA A 132 19.63 -11.39 -8.66
C ALA A 132 21.14 -11.18 -8.82
#